data_AF-A0A2D4MND1-F1
#
_entry.id   AF-A0A2D4MND1-F1
#
_cell.length_a   1.000
_cell.length_b   1.000
_cell.length_c   1.000
_cell.angle_alpha   90.00
_cell.angle_beta   90.00
_cell.angle_gamma   90.00
#
_symmetry.space_group_name_H-M   'P 1'
#
loop_
_entity.id
_entity.type
_entity.pdbx_description
1 polymer ?
#
loop_
_entity_poly.entity_id
_entity_poly.type
_entity_poly.pdbx_seq_one_letter_code
_entity_poly.pdbx_strand_id
1 'polypeptide(L)'
;KLLTDLNSKLVTSGDSFYIRSNLCLEKQDSGELSVGCHNILHVTDTVYQGQTQWSACQVNPYTMKDMDVGTIPNYFQAQQQLIALIQELAQKNMVSRKNSSSQRKLVRIVSTGNRINPLWSTMECSFSDSNKPKVTPRNCVSLMPYTCGASTFEEDPG
;
A
#
# COMPACT_ATOMS: atom_id res chain seq x y z
N LYS A 1 -20.95 34.33 -1.66
CA LYS A 1 -19.60 33.89 -2.08
C LYS A 1 -19.44 32.41 -1.74
N LEU A 2 -19.25 32.01 -0.49
CA LEU A 2 -19.19 30.57 -0.12
C LEU A 2 -20.39 29.72 -0.59
N LEU A 3 -21.63 30.18 -0.43
CA LEU A 3 -22.82 29.47 -0.93
C LEU A 3 -22.86 29.36 -2.47
N THR A 4 -22.27 30.33 -3.16
CA THR A 4 -22.17 30.35 -4.63
C THR A 4 -21.11 29.35 -5.08
N ASP A 5 -19.99 29.29 -4.36
CA ASP A 5 -18.87 28.38 -4.64
C ASP A 5 -19.25 26.91 -4.34
N LEU A 6 -19.99 26.67 -3.26
CA LEU A 6 -20.60 25.37 -2.92
C LEU A 6 -21.64 24.94 -3.99
N ASN A 7 -22.55 25.83 -4.40
CA ASN A 7 -23.53 25.53 -5.44
C ASN A 7 -22.90 25.33 -6.83
N SER A 8 -21.74 25.92 -7.08
CA SER A 8 -20.97 25.72 -8.31
C SER A 8 -20.08 24.47 -8.29
N LYS A 9 -20.13 23.64 -7.22
CA LYS A 9 -19.21 22.52 -6.95
C LYS A 9 -17.72 22.90 -6.94
N LEU A 10 -17.40 24.19 -6.80
CA LEU A 10 -16.02 24.67 -6.70
C LEU A 10 -15.43 24.36 -5.31
N VAL A 11 -16.29 24.25 -4.29
CA VAL A 11 -15.95 23.75 -2.97
C VAL A 11 -16.56 22.37 -2.84
N THR A 12 -15.76 21.36 -3.15
CA THR A 12 -16.03 19.98 -2.77
C THR A 12 -15.85 19.81 -1.25
N SER A 13 -16.38 18.72 -0.69
CA SER A 13 -16.35 18.38 0.76
C SER A 13 -15.10 18.93 1.46
N GLY A 14 -15.21 19.49 2.66
CA GLY A 14 -14.11 20.15 3.41
C GLY A 14 -12.93 19.24 3.80
N ASP A 15 -12.77 18.11 3.15
CA ASP A 15 -11.66 17.18 3.24
C ASP A 15 -10.47 17.75 2.45
N SER A 16 -9.40 18.09 3.17
CA SER A 16 -8.13 18.52 2.57
C SER A 16 -6.98 17.83 3.27
N PHE A 17 -6.32 16.92 2.57
CA PHE A 17 -5.16 16.20 3.10
C PHE A 17 -4.25 15.70 1.96
N TYR A 18 -3.01 15.37 2.31
CA TYR A 18 -2.02 14.89 1.35
C TYR A 18 -1.81 13.39 1.50
N ILE A 19 -1.62 12.70 0.37
CA ILE A 19 -1.26 11.28 0.34
C ILE A 19 -0.06 11.07 -0.60
N ARG A 20 0.64 9.95 -0.40
CA ARG A 20 1.68 9.48 -1.34
C ARG A 20 1.19 8.21 -2.02
N SER A 21 1.23 8.19 -3.34
CA SER A 21 0.85 6.99 -4.09
C SER A 21 1.90 5.89 -3.94
N ASN A 22 1.45 4.64 -3.73
CA ASN A 22 2.29 3.45 -3.77
C ASN A 22 2.17 2.68 -5.10
N LEU A 23 1.28 3.13 -5.98
CA LEU A 23 1.00 2.52 -7.27
C LEU A 23 1.08 3.55 -8.38
N CYS A 24 1.37 3.09 -9.59
CA CYS A 24 1.06 3.86 -10.78
C CYS A 24 -0.43 3.67 -11.10
N LEU A 25 -1.17 4.76 -11.22
CA LEU A 25 -2.55 4.78 -11.68
C LEU A 25 -2.55 5.33 -13.10
N GLU A 26 -2.98 4.50 -14.03
CA GLU A 26 -3.18 4.91 -15.42
C GLU A 26 -4.61 5.41 -15.58
N LYS A 27 -4.78 6.40 -16.44
CA LYS A 27 -6.09 6.97 -16.75
C LYS A 27 -6.92 5.96 -17.56
N GLN A 28 -7.96 5.38 -16.96
CA GLN A 28 -8.88 4.46 -17.64
C GLN A 28 -10.06 5.21 -18.26
N ASP A 29 -10.57 6.24 -17.56
CA ASP A 29 -11.74 7.01 -17.99
C ASP A 29 -11.48 8.52 -18.14
N SER A 30 -12.39 9.21 -18.83
CA SER A 30 -12.35 10.66 -18.97
C SER A 30 -12.60 11.33 -17.60
N GLY A 31 -11.54 11.83 -16.97
CA GLY A 31 -11.61 12.53 -15.69
C GLY A 31 -10.74 11.90 -14.59
N GLU A 32 -10.23 10.70 -14.82
CA GLU A 32 -9.27 10.07 -13.90
C GLU A 32 -7.90 10.75 -13.98
N LEU A 33 -7.25 10.84 -12.83
CA LEU A 33 -5.91 11.37 -12.69
C LEU A 33 -4.89 10.26 -12.99
N SER A 34 -3.99 10.52 -13.94
CA SER A 34 -2.82 9.66 -14.13
C SER A 34 -1.79 9.98 -13.04
N VAL A 35 -1.39 8.98 -12.26
CA VAL A 35 -0.50 9.17 -11.11
C VAL A 35 0.66 8.18 -11.20
N GLY A 36 1.89 8.65 -11.06
CA GLY A 36 3.05 7.79 -10.90
C GLY A 36 3.24 7.30 -9.46
N CYS A 37 3.97 6.21 -9.31
CA CYS A 37 4.37 5.74 -7.99
C CYS A 37 5.17 6.83 -7.26
N HIS A 38 4.92 6.98 -5.96
CA HIS A 38 5.52 7.98 -5.08
C HIS A 38 5.16 9.44 -5.35
N ASN A 39 4.26 9.74 -6.29
CA ASN A 39 3.73 11.09 -6.40
C ASN A 39 2.93 11.46 -5.15
N ILE A 40 3.02 12.75 -4.80
CA ILE A 40 2.23 13.36 -3.72
C ILE A 40 0.97 13.92 -4.35
N LEU A 41 -0.17 13.59 -3.76
CA LEU A 41 -1.48 14.06 -4.17
C LEU A 41 -2.10 14.86 -3.03
N HIS A 42 -2.81 15.92 -3.38
CA HIS A 42 -3.67 16.67 -2.48
C HIS A 42 -5.11 16.24 -2.76
N VAL A 43 -5.74 15.60 -1.79
CA VAL A 43 -7.15 15.16 -1.85
C VAL A 43 -8.02 16.31 -1.39
N THR A 44 -9.01 16.66 -2.20
CA THR A 44 -9.94 17.79 -1.98
C THR A 44 -11.40 17.37 -1.85
N ASP A 45 -11.69 16.08 -2.09
CA ASP A 45 -13.01 15.49 -1.90
C ASP A 45 -12.88 13.98 -1.71
N THR A 46 -13.49 13.42 -0.66
CA THR A 46 -13.55 11.96 -0.47
C THR A 46 -14.84 11.32 -0.98
N VAL A 47 -15.82 12.13 -1.40
CA VAL A 47 -17.13 11.68 -1.89
C VAL A 47 -17.47 12.39 -3.21
N TYR A 48 -16.55 12.31 -4.16
CA TYR A 48 -16.69 13.01 -5.43
C TYR A 48 -17.91 12.49 -6.21
N GLN A 49 -18.77 13.42 -6.62
CA GLN A 49 -20.04 13.14 -7.33
C GLN A 49 -20.99 12.17 -6.60
N GLY A 50 -20.92 12.08 -5.26
CA GLY A 50 -21.76 11.16 -4.48
C GLY A 50 -21.36 9.68 -4.60
N GLN A 51 -20.22 9.41 -5.24
CA GLN A 51 -19.62 8.09 -5.31
C GLN A 51 -18.49 7.97 -4.29
N THR A 52 -17.98 6.76 -4.09
CA THR A 52 -16.81 6.50 -3.22
C THR A 52 -15.49 6.86 -3.90
N GLN A 53 -15.50 7.62 -4.99
CA GLN A 53 -14.30 8.08 -5.68
C GLN A 53 -13.80 9.38 -5.05
N TRP A 54 -12.48 9.58 -5.05
CA TRP A 54 -11.88 10.78 -4.46
C TRP A 54 -11.47 11.76 -5.56
N SER A 55 -11.65 13.05 -5.30
CA SER A 55 -11.07 14.12 -6.12
C SER A 55 -9.72 14.50 -5.56
N ALA A 56 -8.69 14.53 -6.42
CA ALA A 56 -7.35 14.89 -6.02
C ALA A 56 -6.60 15.63 -7.12
N CYS A 57 -5.58 16.36 -6.72
CA CYS A 57 -4.62 16.99 -7.61
C CYS A 57 -3.21 16.47 -7.36
N GLN A 58 -2.42 16.34 -8.43
CA GLN A 58 -1.00 16.05 -8.29
C GLN A 58 -0.26 17.28 -7.80
N VAL A 59 0.59 17.11 -6.79
CA VAL A 59 1.36 18.19 -6.20
C VAL A 59 2.78 18.18 -6.76
N ASN A 60 3.24 19.33 -7.23
CA ASN A 60 4.65 19.49 -7.60
C ASN A 60 5.54 19.46 -6.35
N PRO A 61 6.53 18.57 -6.25
CA PRO A 61 7.33 18.41 -5.04
C PRO A 61 8.23 19.61 -4.72
N TYR A 62 8.50 20.48 -5.70
CA TYR A 62 9.37 21.65 -5.53
C TYR A 62 8.59 22.94 -5.34
N THR A 63 7.48 23.11 -6.08
CA THR A 63 6.70 24.35 -6.01
C THR A 63 5.52 24.26 -5.05
N MET A 64 5.20 23.07 -4.54
CA MET A 64 4.01 22.79 -3.71
C MET A 64 2.70 23.27 -4.35
N LYS A 65 2.68 23.30 -5.68
CA LYS A 65 1.50 23.73 -6.45
C LYS A 65 0.76 22.51 -6.97
N ASP A 66 -0.56 22.61 -6.91
CA ASP A 66 -1.46 21.67 -7.54
C ASP A 66 -1.33 21.79 -9.07
N MET A 67 -1.13 20.65 -9.73
CA MET A 67 -0.96 20.51 -11.16
C MET A 67 -2.24 19.94 -11.77
N ASP A 68 -2.21 18.68 -12.20
CA ASP A 68 -3.34 18.01 -12.81
C ASP A 68 -4.35 17.60 -11.73
N VAL A 69 -5.62 17.95 -11.95
CA VAL A 69 -6.77 17.55 -11.13
C VAL A 69 -7.46 16.38 -11.81
N GLY A 70 -7.89 15.40 -11.02
CA GLY A 70 -8.75 14.34 -11.50
C GLY A 70 -9.24 13.47 -10.37
N THR A 71 -9.89 12.38 -10.74
CA THR A 71 -10.38 11.42 -9.77
C THR A 71 -9.40 10.28 -9.55
N ILE A 72 -9.37 9.78 -8.32
CA ILE A 72 -8.58 8.62 -7.90
C ILE A 72 -9.48 7.63 -7.13
N PRO A 73 -9.15 6.33 -7.14
CA PRO A 73 -9.83 5.36 -6.28
C PRO A 73 -9.69 5.75 -4.80
N ASN A 74 -10.70 5.41 -3.99
CA ASN A 74 -10.54 5.54 -2.54
C ASN A 74 -9.46 4.60 -2.00
N TYR A 75 -9.08 4.82 -0.75
CA TYR A 75 -8.09 4.00 -0.05
C TYR A 75 -8.36 2.49 -0.15
N PHE A 76 -9.61 2.05 0.04
CA PHE A 76 -9.95 0.62 0.00
C PHE A 76 -9.74 0.03 -1.40
N GLN A 77 -10.21 0.71 -2.44
CA GLN A 77 -10.02 0.28 -3.83
C GLN A 77 -8.54 0.25 -4.23
N ALA A 78 -7.79 1.30 -3.89
CA ALA A 78 -6.36 1.38 -4.15
C ALA A 78 -5.58 0.27 -3.41
N GLN A 79 -5.94 -0.02 -2.15
CA GLN A 79 -5.34 -1.07 -1.36
C GLN A 79 -5.61 -2.46 -1.97
N GLN A 80 -6.83 -2.72 -2.43
CA GLN A 80 -7.16 -3.98 -3.10
C GLN A 80 -6.36 -4.17 -4.40
N GLN A 81 -6.18 -3.11 -5.19
CA GLN A 81 -5.34 -3.16 -6.39
C GLN A 81 -3.88 -3.47 -6.05
N LEU A 82 -3.33 -2.86 -5.00
CA LEU A 82 -1.96 -3.12 -4.55
C LEU A 82 -1.78 -4.58 -4.12
N ILE A 83 -2.71 -5.10 -3.33
CA ILE A 83 -2.68 -6.49 -2.86
C ILE A 83 -2.74 -7.45 -4.07
N ALA A 84 -3.63 -7.19 -5.04
CA ALA A 84 -3.76 -8.01 -6.23
C ALA A 84 -2.46 -8.04 -7.04
N LEU A 85 -1.82 -6.88 -7.28
CA LEU A 85 -0.53 -6.78 -7.96
C LEU A 85 0.57 -7.56 -7.23
N ILE A 86 0.67 -7.43 -5.90
CA ILE A 86 1.64 -8.17 -5.10
C ILE A 86 1.42 -9.69 -5.24
N GLN A 87 0.16 -10.14 -5.19
CA GLN A 87 -0.19 -11.55 -5.35
C GLN A 87 0.17 -12.09 -6.74
N GLU A 88 -0.10 -11.33 -7.80
CA GLU A 88 0.25 -11.68 -9.17
C GLU A 88 1.77 -11.84 -9.34
N LEU A 89 2.54 -10.86 -8.84
CA LEU A 89 3.99 -10.90 -8.87
C LEU A 89 4.53 -12.10 -8.07
N ALA A 90 3.95 -12.40 -6.91
CA ALA A 90 4.34 -13.56 -6.11
C ALA A 90 4.12 -14.88 -6.88
N GLN A 91 2.97 -15.03 -7.57
CA GLN A 91 2.67 -16.22 -8.36
C GLN A 91 3.61 -16.39 -9.55
N LYS A 92 3.87 -15.32 -10.31
CA LYS A 92 4.81 -15.32 -11.45
C LYS A 92 6.21 -15.78 -11.02
N ASN A 93 6.67 -15.33 -9.86
CA ASN A 93 7.95 -15.73 -9.27
C ASN A 93 8.01 -17.21 -8.82
N MET A 94 6.87 -17.86 -8.60
CA MET A 94 6.81 -19.31 -8.30
C MET A 94 6.81 -20.16 -9.57
N VAL A 95 6.11 -19.73 -10.63
CA VAL A 95 6.05 -20.44 -11.91
C VAL A 95 7.42 -20.41 -12.61
N SER A 96 8.13 -19.29 -12.57
CA SER A 96 9.50 -19.20 -13.10
C SER A 96 10.47 -20.17 -12.42
N ARG A 97 10.24 -20.52 -11.15
CA ARG A 97 11.07 -21.53 -10.47
C ARG A 97 10.76 -22.93 -10.97
N LYS A 98 9.52 -23.27 -11.33
CA LYS A 98 9.15 -24.65 -11.69
C LYS A 98 9.77 -25.15 -13.00
N ASN A 99 10.24 -24.27 -13.88
CA ASN A 99 10.94 -24.62 -15.13
C ASN A 99 12.46 -24.82 -14.97
N SER A 100 13.06 -24.57 -13.80
CA SER A 100 14.43 -24.98 -13.50
C SER A 100 14.43 -26.28 -12.69
N SER A 101 14.27 -27.41 -13.37
CA SER A 101 14.48 -28.76 -12.85
C SER A 101 15.98 -29.12 -12.69
N SER A 102 16.88 -28.14 -12.72
CA SER A 102 18.28 -28.33 -12.36
C SER A 102 18.52 -27.93 -10.90
N GLN A 103 18.49 -28.95 -10.04
CA GLN A 103 19.11 -29.02 -8.71
C GLN A 103 19.01 -27.77 -7.82
N ARG A 104 17.89 -27.63 -7.10
CA ARG A 104 17.85 -26.70 -5.96
C ARG A 104 18.64 -27.30 -4.80
N LYS A 105 19.90 -26.89 -4.63
CA LYS A 105 20.65 -27.10 -3.38
C LYS A 105 19.86 -26.44 -2.25
N LEU A 106 19.35 -27.27 -1.35
CA LEU A 106 18.56 -26.84 -0.21
C LEU A 106 19.52 -26.35 0.87
N VAL A 107 19.72 -25.03 0.95
CA VAL A 107 20.55 -24.42 2.00
C VAL A 107 19.65 -24.12 3.19
N ARG A 108 19.85 -24.85 4.28
CA ARG A 108 19.19 -24.58 5.56
C ARG A 108 20.03 -23.53 6.28
N ILE A 109 19.53 -22.32 6.40
CA ILE A 109 20.18 -21.29 7.21
C ILE A 109 19.98 -21.69 8.67
N VAL A 110 21.07 -22.09 9.34
CA VAL A 110 21.09 -22.33 10.78
C VAL A 110 21.59 -21.04 11.42
N SER A 111 20.71 -20.34 12.13
CA SER A 111 21.09 -19.15 12.89
C SER A 111 21.85 -19.59 14.14
N THR A 112 23.17 -19.39 14.17
CA THR A 112 23.98 -19.58 15.37
C THR A 112 23.97 -18.28 16.18
N GLY A 113 22.90 -18.04 16.93
CA GLY A 113 22.77 -16.83 17.74
C GLY A 113 21.59 -16.88 18.69
N ASN A 114 21.85 -17.25 19.94
CA ASN A 114 20.87 -17.19 21.03
C ASN A 114 20.45 -15.74 21.29
N ARG A 115 19.29 -15.36 20.72
CA ARG A 115 18.30 -14.37 21.22
C ARG A 115 17.24 -14.14 20.14
N ILE A 116 16.21 -14.97 20.18
CA ILE A 116 15.01 -14.85 19.33
C ILE A 116 14.22 -13.63 19.82
N ASN A 117 13.86 -12.72 18.91
CA ASN A 117 13.03 -11.55 19.19
C ASN A 117 11.58 -12.02 19.46
N PRO A 118 10.97 -11.67 20.61
CA PRO A 118 9.69 -12.22 21.05
C PRO A 118 8.49 -11.89 20.15
N LEU A 119 8.62 -10.98 19.19
CA LEU A 119 7.56 -10.68 18.22
C LEU A 119 7.34 -11.77 17.16
N TRP A 120 8.23 -12.77 17.08
CA TRP A 120 8.18 -13.85 16.07
C TRP A 120 7.83 -15.23 16.66
N SER A 121 7.36 -15.30 17.91
CA SER A 121 7.00 -16.59 18.55
C SER A 121 5.53 -17.01 18.40
N THR A 122 4.64 -16.17 17.87
CA THR A 122 3.21 -16.53 17.72
C THR A 122 2.92 -17.18 16.37
N MET A 123 3.59 -18.28 16.08
CA MET A 123 3.10 -19.28 15.12
C MET A 123 3.85 -20.60 15.31
N GLU A 124 3.82 -21.14 16.53
CA GLU A 124 3.93 -22.59 16.70
C GLU A 124 2.52 -23.17 16.64
N CYS A 125 2.05 -23.43 15.42
CA CYS A 125 1.02 -24.43 15.21
C CYS A 125 1.64 -25.77 15.59
N SER A 126 1.29 -26.28 16.76
CA SER A 126 1.54 -27.65 17.19
C SER A 126 0.87 -28.62 16.22
N PHE A 127 1.64 -29.13 15.26
CA PHE A 127 1.23 -30.30 14.48
C PHE A 127 1.56 -31.55 15.28
N SER A 128 0.67 -31.90 16.21
CA SER A 128 0.59 -33.26 16.74
C SER A 128 -0.57 -33.99 16.04
N ASP A 129 -0.14 -34.83 15.10
CA ASP A 129 -0.71 -36.08 14.60
C ASP A 129 -2.17 -36.23 14.12
N SER A 130 -2.24 -37.01 13.02
CA SER A 130 -3.35 -37.81 12.49
C SER A 130 -4.59 -37.16 11.85
N ASN A 131 -4.66 -37.35 10.52
CA ASN A 131 -5.84 -37.37 9.64
C ASN A 131 -6.69 -36.09 9.50
N LYS A 132 -6.52 -35.38 8.36
CA LYS A 132 -7.53 -34.75 7.46
C LYS A 132 -6.90 -33.65 6.55
N PRO A 133 -7.59 -33.17 5.48
CA PRO A 133 -7.04 -33.06 4.13
C PRO A 133 -6.01 -31.95 3.95
N LYS A 134 -5.15 -32.14 2.93
CA LYS A 134 -4.12 -31.19 2.48
C LYS A 134 -4.73 -29.81 2.19
N VAL A 135 -4.61 -28.89 3.14
CA VAL A 135 -4.73 -27.46 2.89
C VAL A 135 -3.38 -27.00 2.35
N THR A 136 -3.36 -26.54 1.11
CA THR A 136 -2.20 -25.91 0.49
C THR A 136 -1.80 -24.67 1.31
N PRO A 137 -0.51 -24.39 1.51
CA PRO A 137 -0.10 -23.22 2.26
C PRO A 137 -0.53 -21.99 1.47
N ARG A 138 -1.59 -21.32 1.94
CA ARG A 138 -2.01 -20.01 1.45
C ARG A 138 -0.82 -19.10 1.69
N ASN A 139 -0.27 -18.59 0.59
CA ASN A 139 0.87 -17.70 0.54
C ASN A 139 0.55 -16.45 1.38
N CYS A 140 0.95 -16.43 2.65
CA CYS A 140 0.70 -15.34 3.57
C CYS A 140 1.75 -14.26 3.36
N VAL A 141 1.36 -13.17 2.72
CA VAL A 141 2.15 -11.93 2.71
C VAL A 141 1.87 -11.23 4.04
N SER A 142 2.86 -11.16 4.93
CA SER A 142 2.77 -10.38 6.16
C SER A 142 3.27 -8.96 5.86
N LEU A 143 2.36 -8.00 5.83
CA LEU A 143 2.70 -6.58 5.77
C LEU A 143 3.10 -6.14 7.18
N MET A 144 4.37 -5.77 7.38
CA MET A 144 4.82 -5.23 8.65
C MET A 144 4.21 -3.84 8.89
N PRO A 145 3.71 -3.55 10.10
CA PRO A 145 3.39 -2.19 10.47
C PRO A 145 4.71 -1.41 10.62
N TYR A 146 4.89 -0.36 9.82
CA TYR A 146 5.95 0.60 10.08
C TYR A 146 5.52 1.47 11.26
N THR A 147 6.19 1.33 12.40
CA THR A 147 6.15 2.34 13.44
C THR A 147 7.13 3.44 13.04
N CYS A 148 6.62 4.66 12.83
CA CYS A 148 7.48 5.82 12.70
C CYS A 148 8.18 6.02 14.04
N GLY A 149 9.49 5.76 14.10
CA GLY A 149 10.29 6.05 15.28
C GLY A 149 10.32 7.56 15.49
N ALA A 150 9.68 8.04 16.56
CA ALA A 150 9.92 9.39 17.04
C ALA A 150 11.38 9.46 17.52
N SER A 151 12.24 10.12 16.76
CA SER A 151 13.56 10.53 17.24
C SER A 151 13.36 11.61 18.29
N THR A 152 13.36 11.23 19.57
CA THR A 152 13.58 12.18 20.65
C THR A 152 15.02 12.66 20.55
N PHE A 153 15.20 13.93 20.18
CA PHE A 153 16.45 14.65 20.37
C PHE A 153 16.67 14.75 21.89
N GLU A 154 17.68 14.04 22.41
CA GLU A 154 18.24 14.41 23.72
C GLU A 154 19.09 15.65 23.52
N GLU A 155 18.78 16.72 24.25
CA GLU A 155 19.67 17.86 24.44
C GLU A 155 20.79 17.43 25.40
N ASP A 156 22.03 17.46 24.92
CA ASP A 156 23.24 17.39 25.75
C ASP A 156 23.37 18.67 26.59
N PRO A 157 23.58 18.60 27.91
CA PRO A 157 23.88 19.76 28.72
C PRO A 157 25.38 20.08 28.65
N GLY A 158 25.73 21.16 27.96
CA GLY A 158 27.04 21.81 27.99
C GLY A 158 26.99 23.14 28.73
#